data_AF-A0A918J644-F1
#
_entry.id   AF-A0A918J644-F1
#
_cell.length_a   1.000
_cell.length_b   1.000
_cell.length_c   1.000
_cell.angle_alpha   90.00
_cell.angle_beta   90.00
_cell.angle_gamma   90.00
#
_symmetry.space_group_name_H-M   'P 1'
#
loop_
_entity.id
_entity.type
_entity.pdbx_description
1 polymer ?
#
loop_
_entity_poly.entity_id
_entity_poly.type
_entity_poly.pdbx_seq_one_letter_code
_entity_poly.pdbx_strand_id
1 'polypeptide(L)'
;MLKIMATIRKSLTITTSQEIWIKLQIENGGFANDSEYMRHLIRLDEERNREFLMTKAAIQEGYDSGVSSKNRSVEEIVEAAKNRKNNRIQSTKNV
;
A
#
# COMPACT_ATOMS: atom_id res chain seq x y z
N MET A 1 -3.26 18.01 12.39
CA MET A 1 -4.56 17.83 11.71
C MET A 1 -4.99 16.38 11.88
N LEU A 2 -5.89 16.10 12.83
CA LEU A 2 -6.42 14.75 13.02
C LEU A 2 -7.29 14.44 11.79
N LYS A 3 -6.87 13.50 10.95
CA LYS A 3 -7.68 13.03 9.83
C LYS A 3 -8.85 12.26 10.44
N ILE A 4 -10.03 12.88 10.52
CA ILE A 4 -11.26 12.17 10.84
C ILE A 4 -11.37 11.03 9.83
N MET A 5 -11.31 9.77 10.27
CA MET A 5 -11.47 8.62 9.38
C MET A 5 -12.91 8.58 8.91
N ALA A 6 -13.19 9.25 7.79
CA ALA A 6 -14.50 9.20 7.16
C ALA A 6 -14.86 7.74 6.84
N THR A 7 -15.91 7.22 7.47
CA THR A 7 -16.41 5.87 7.20
C THR A 7 -17.48 5.95 6.10
N ILE A 8 -17.34 5.13 5.07
CA ILE A 8 -18.34 4.98 4.01
C ILE A 8 -19.19 3.75 4.32
N ARG A 9 -20.52 3.93 4.40
CA ARG A 9 -21.46 2.80 4.56
C ARG A 9 -21.56 2.04 3.25
N LYS A 10 -21.37 0.71 3.30
CA LYS A 10 -21.60 -0.21 2.19
C LYS A 10 -22.54 -1.33 2.66
N SER A 11 -23.49 -1.71 1.80
CA SER A 11 -24.29 -2.91 2.01
C SER A 11 -23.56 -4.09 1.37
N LEU A 12 -23.37 -5.19 2.11
CA LEU A 12 -22.76 -6.42 1.61
C LEU A 12 -23.71 -7.59 1.85
N THR A 13 -23.76 -8.51 0.89
CA THR A 13 -24.42 -9.80 1.07
C THR A 13 -23.37 -10.80 1.54
N ILE A 14 -23.65 -11.47 2.66
CA ILE A 14 -22.78 -12.50 3.25
C ILE A 14 -23.57 -13.79 3.44
N THR A 15 -22.86 -14.89 3.68
CA THR A 15 -23.50 -16.17 3.98
C THR A 15 -23.96 -16.23 5.44
N THR A 16 -24.94 -17.10 5.73
CA THR A 16 -25.39 -17.34 7.11
C THR A 16 -24.24 -17.77 8.03
N SER A 17 -23.30 -18.57 7.53
CA SER A 17 -22.14 -19.01 8.31
C SER A 17 -21.21 -17.84 8.65
N GLN A 18 -21.04 -16.88 7.74
CA GLN A 18 -20.26 -15.67 7.99
C GLN A 18 -20.93 -14.80 9.06
N GLU A 19 -22.25 -14.61 8.99
CA GLU A 19 -23.02 -13.88 10.00
C GLU A 19 -22.84 -14.47 11.41
N ILE A 20 -22.98 -15.80 11.54
CA ILE A 20 -22.78 -16.49 12.82
C ILE A 20 -21.35 -16.26 13.34
N TRP A 21 -20.35 -16.37 12.46
CA TRP A 21 -18.97 -16.14 12.83
C TRP A 21 -18.72 -14.70 13.32
N ILE A 22 -19.26 -13.70 12.62
CA ILE A 22 -19.10 -12.28 12.98
C ILE A 22 -19.69 -12.02 14.37
N LYS A 23 -20.90 -12.55 14.66
CA LYS A 23 -21.54 -12.41 15.97
C LYS A 23 -20.71 -12.99 17.10
N LEU A 24 -20.13 -14.18 16.93
CA LEU A 24 -19.25 -14.78 17.94
C LEU A 24 -18.03 -13.91 18.27
N GLN A 25 -17.46 -13.22 17.27
CA GLN A 25 -16.32 -12.32 17.49
C GLN A 25 -16.71 -11.07 18.30
N ILE A 26 -17.95 -10.59 18.11
CA ILE A 26 -18.52 -9.47 18.86
C ILE A 26 -18.85 -9.91 20.29
N GLU A 27 -19.49 -11.06 20.47
CA GLU A 27 -19.88 -11.61 21.78
C GLU A 27 -18.67 -11.90 22.67
N ASN A 28 -17.55 -12.33 22.07
CA ASN A 28 -16.28 -12.51 22.79
C ASN A 28 -15.61 -11.18 23.20
N GLY A 29 -16.23 -10.03 22.91
CA GLY A 29 -15.75 -8.71 23.31
C GLY A 29 -14.62 -8.17 22.44
N GLY A 30 -14.29 -8.81 21.32
CA GLY A 30 -13.22 -8.37 20.43
C GLY A 30 -13.58 -7.16 19.59
N PHE A 31 -14.88 -6.94 19.33
CA PHE A 31 -15.39 -5.91 18.43
C PHE A 31 -16.77 -5.43 18.90
N ALA A 32 -17.11 -4.15 18.66
CA ALA A 32 -18.40 -3.60 19.07
C ALA A 32 -19.52 -3.83 18.04
N ASN A 33 -19.17 -4.06 16.77
CA ASN A 33 -20.13 -4.27 15.67
C ASN A 33 -19.48 -4.91 14.43
N ASP A 34 -20.34 -5.34 13.50
CA ASP A 34 -19.96 -6.00 12.26
C ASP A 34 -19.00 -5.15 11.42
N SER A 35 -19.24 -3.84 11.32
CA SER A 35 -18.41 -2.95 10.49
C SER A 35 -16.98 -2.84 11.03
N GLU A 36 -16.81 -2.95 12.35
CA GLU A 36 -15.49 -2.95 12.99
C GLU A 36 -14.73 -4.24 12.69
N TYR A 37 -15.40 -5.39 12.86
CA TYR A 37 -14.81 -6.68 12.55
C TYR A 37 -14.48 -6.83 11.06
N MET A 38 -15.37 -6.38 10.17
CA MET A 38 -15.10 -6.36 8.73
C MET A 38 -13.91 -5.48 8.37
N ARG A 39 -13.77 -4.29 8.99
CA ARG A 39 -12.58 -3.44 8.81
C ARG A 39 -11.31 -4.13 9.30
N HIS A 40 -11.38 -4.86 10.41
CA HIS A 40 -10.26 -5.65 10.91
C HIS A 40 -9.83 -6.73 9.92
N LEU A 41 -10.77 -7.51 9.37
CA LEU A 41 -10.48 -8.52 8.36
C LEU A 41 -9.84 -7.95 7.09
N ILE A 42 -10.35 -6.81 6.61
CA ILE A 42 -9.76 -6.11 5.46
C ILE A 42 -8.33 -5.69 5.77
N ARG A 43 -8.07 -5.14 6.97
CA ARG A 43 -6.72 -4.72 7.36
C ARG A 43 -5.75 -5.90 7.46
N LEU A 44 -6.20 -7.05 7.96
CA LEU A 44 -5.40 -8.27 7.99
C LEU A 44 -5.11 -8.81 6.58
N ASP A 45 -6.05 -8.66 5.65
CA ASP A 45 -5.82 -9.00 4.25
C ASP A 45 -4.80 -8.04 3.60
N GLU A 46 -4.97 -6.73 3.79
CA GLU A 46 -4.03 -5.71 3.33
C GLU A 46 -2.63 -5.94 3.88
N GLU A 47 -2.50 -6.31 5.15
CA GLU A 47 -1.21 -6.57 5.78
C GLU A 47 -0.54 -7.81 5.23
N ARG A 48 -1.28 -8.92 5.08
CA ARG A 48 -0.77 -10.14 4.45
C ARG A 48 -0.37 -9.94 3.00
N ASN A 49 -1.07 -9.05 2.29
CA ASN A 49 -0.83 -8.77 0.88
C ASN A 49 0.05 -7.54 0.65
N ARG A 50 0.60 -6.91 1.70
CA ARG A 50 1.25 -5.59 1.63
C ARG A 50 2.40 -5.56 0.63
N GLU A 51 3.32 -6.49 0.74
CA GLU A 51 4.51 -6.56 -0.13
C GLU A 51 4.13 -6.76 -1.59
N PHE A 52 3.15 -7.64 -1.84
CA PHE A 52 2.61 -7.88 -3.17
C PHE A 52 1.97 -6.61 -3.74
N LEU A 53 1.11 -5.93 -2.97
CA LEU A 53 0.43 -4.72 -3.40
C LEU A 53 1.41 -3.58 -3.66
N MET A 54 2.43 -3.41 -2.81
CA MET A 54 3.50 -2.42 -3.02
C MET A 54 4.28 -2.71 -4.31
N THR A 55 4.66 -3.96 -4.53
CA THR A 55 5.40 -4.37 -5.72
C THR A 55 4.56 -4.15 -6.98
N LYS A 56 3.28 -4.57 -6.95
CA LYS A 56 2.34 -4.37 -8.06
C LYS A 56 2.16 -2.89 -8.38
N ALA A 57 2.05 -2.03 -7.36
CA ALA A 57 1.93 -0.59 -7.55
C ALA A 57 3.19 0.02 -8.19
N ALA A 58 4.39 -0.35 -7.72
CA ALA A 58 5.65 0.13 -8.30
C ALA A 58 5.84 -0.31 -9.76
N ILE A 59 5.41 -1.53 -10.10
CA ILE A 59 5.42 -2.02 -11.48
C ILE A 59 4.44 -1.20 -12.35
N GLN A 60 3.23 -0.95 -11.85
CA GLN A 60 2.24 -0.16 -12.57
C GLN A 60 2.72 1.28 -12.79
N GLU A 61 3.31 1.91 -11.78
CA GLU A 61 3.95 3.23 -11.92
C GLU A 61 5.03 3.22 -13.01
N GLY A 62 5.82 2.14 -13.09
CA GLY A 62 6.79 1.93 -14.17
C GLY A 62 6.14 1.87 -15.56
N TYR A 63 5.04 1.14 -15.71
CA TYR A 63 4.29 1.09 -16.98
C TYR A 63 3.69 2.45 -17.34
N ASP A 64 3.06 3.13 -16.37
CA ASP A 64 2.40 4.42 -16.57
C ASP A 64 3.42 5.53 -16.89
N SER A 65 4.67 5.38 -16.45
CA SER A 65 5.78 6.28 -16.80
C SER A 65 6.20 6.22 -18.28
N GLY A 66 5.70 5.22 -19.02
CA GLY A 66 5.98 5.03 -20.43
C GLY A 66 7.39 4.49 -20.72
N VAL A 67 7.68 4.31 -22.01
CA VAL A 67 8.98 3.77 -22.46
C VAL A 67 10.01 4.90 -22.52
N SER A 68 11.17 4.69 -21.90
CA SER A 68 12.30 5.61 -22.01
C SER A 68 12.74 5.76 -23.47
N SER A 69 12.83 7.00 -23.95
CA SER A 69 13.39 7.32 -25.27
C SER A 69 14.91 7.09 -25.38
N LYS A 70 15.58 6.86 -24.25
CA LYS A 70 17.01 6.60 -24.18
C LYS A 70 17.26 5.11 -24.07
N ASN A 71 17.98 4.56 -25.05
CA ASN A 71 18.60 3.25 -24.96
C ASN A 71 19.92 3.41 -24.23
N ARG A 72 20.02 2.88 -23.00
CA ARG A 72 21.23 2.95 -22.20
C ARG A 72 21.77 1.57 -21.90
N SER A 73 23.09 1.43 -21.89
CA SER A 73 23.74 0.22 -21.35
C SER A 73 23.69 0.22 -19.82
N VAL A 74 23.99 -0.94 -19.23
CA VAL A 74 24.07 -1.09 -17.76
C VAL A 74 25.13 -0.14 -17.18
N GLU A 75 26.28 -0.03 -17.85
CA GLU A 75 27.39 0.83 -17.45
C GLU A 75 26.97 2.30 -17.42
N GLU A 76 26.26 2.77 -18.45
CA GLU A 76 25.77 4.16 -18.53
C GLU A 76 24.74 4.47 -17.44
N ILE A 77 23.87 3.51 -17.10
CA ILE A 77 22.90 3.66 -16.00
C ILE A 77 23.62 3.79 -14.65
N VAL A 78 24.60 2.92 -14.40
CA VAL A 78 25.40 2.92 -13.17
C VAL A 78 26.19 4.22 -13.05
N GLU A 79 26.83 4.67 -14.11
CA GLU A 79 27.61 5.90 -14.12
C GLU A 79 26.71 7.13 -13.89
N ALA A 80 25.55 7.19 -14.55
CA ALA A 80 24.56 8.23 -14.30
C ALA A 80 24.03 8.22 -12.85
N ALA A 81 23.94 7.05 -12.20
CA ALA A 81 23.55 6.95 -10.80
C ALA A 81 24.66 7.48 -9.85
N LYS A 82 25.93 7.15 -10.10
CA LYS A 82 27.08 7.68 -9.34
C LYS A 82 27.17 9.20 -9.43
N ASN A 83 27.05 9.75 -10.63
CA ASN A 83 27.12 11.19 -10.85
C ASN A 83 25.98 11.95 -10.15
N ARG A 84 24.75 11.42 -10.17
CA ARG A 84 23.63 11.97 -9.38
C ARG A 84 23.92 12.00 -7.89
N LYS A 85 24.53 10.94 -7.33
CA LYS A 85 24.90 10.88 -5.92
C LYS A 85 25.99 11.90 -5.57
N ASN A 86 27.04 12.01 -6.38
CA ASN A 86 28.15 12.94 -6.16
C ASN A 86 27.69 14.40 -6.18
N ASN A 87 26.84 14.76 -7.15
CA ASN A 87 26.26 16.10 -7.26
C ASN A 87 25.41 16.46 -6.03
N ARG A 88 24.66 15.50 -5.47
CA ARG A 88 23.87 15.70 -4.24
C ARG A 88 24.74 15.90 -2.99
N ILE A 89 25.91 15.27 -2.93
CA ILE A 89 26.85 15.43 -1.82
C ILE A 89 27.58 16.78 -1.91
N GLN A 90 27.90 17.25 -3.11
CA GLN A 90 28.51 18.56 -3.29
C GLN A 90 27.52 19.71 -3.01
N SER A 91 26.25 19.56 -3.39
CA SER A 91 25.23 20.58 -3.08
C SER A 91 24.93 20.71 -1.59
N THR A 92 25.13 19.65 -0.80
CA THR A 92 24.92 19.65 0.67
C THR A 92 26.14 20.11 1.46
N LYS A 93 27.32 20.16 0.84
CA LYS A 93 28.55 20.73 1.44
C LYS A 93 28.73 22.22 1.17
N ASN A 94 28.02 22.76 0.19
CA ASN A 94 28.06 24.18 -0.18
C ASN A 94 26.93 25.02 0.49
N VAL A 95 26.28 24.45 1.52
CA VAL A 95 25.31 25.09 2.42
C VAL A 95 25.86 24.98 3.83
#